data_AF-H2CZ58-F1
#
_entry.id   AF-H2CZ58-F1
#
_cell.length_a   1.000
_cell.length_b   1.000
_cell.length_c   1.000
_cell.angle_alpha   90.00
_cell.angle_beta   90.00
_cell.angle_gamma   90.00
#
_symmetry.space_group_name_H-M   'P 1'
#
loop_
_entity.id
_entity.type
_entity.pdbx_description
1 polymer ?
#
loop_
_entity_poly.entity_id
_entity_poly.type
_entity_poly.pdbx_seq_one_letter_code
_entity_poly.pdbx_strand_id
1 'polypeptide(L)'
;MPSRGVVSVARAALAQAPSSSNTIIGRNFAASSFKLGSRSVRALTTTTRSTSRTAVRARPFHTTTARHGYRASAFSASTITSSTSSRMFSSSADSPVVDSPIPIFTTVNDYRAWRTQATKDDKSVGFVATMGALHDGHLKLVQASLEENDYTVVSIFVNPAQFAPTEDLASYPRTVESDISKLASLCFKTPSGEDRRVNVAFVPSVKEMYPNGFTQVVADQIGAFVEVKGLSHQMEGGSRPTFFRGVATVVTKLFHIVQPDNTYFGQKDIQQSIVLRRLVSDLVFSHPPSPDHLRVIPTGRDPTDNLALSSRNAYLTPDSRQIAPVLYRALKTGQDVWQQSHWTDSNKEERIKATLDSARAVVLEQAQLCQKDGKNVNLKLDYISLNHPKTLENLEQVLTEKGASAVDVSEGAILSGAALVSQGENGKVTRLIDNLLLGFKL
;
A
#
# COMPACT_ATOMS: atom_id res chain seq x y z
N MET A 1 -30.57 48.64 15.54
CA MET A 1 -30.25 49.77 16.44
C MET A 1 -30.85 49.46 17.81
N PRO A 2 -30.03 49.35 18.85
CA PRO A 2 -29.68 50.52 19.65
C PRO A 2 -28.17 50.68 19.90
N SER A 3 -27.82 51.88 20.35
CA SER A 3 -26.49 52.38 20.71
C SER A 3 -26.25 52.34 22.23
N ARG A 4 -25.01 52.70 22.62
CA ARG A 4 -24.41 52.83 23.97
C ARG A 4 -23.72 51.54 24.40
N GLY A 5 -22.43 51.49 24.76
CA GLY A 5 -21.43 52.47 25.22
C GLY A 5 -20.44 51.64 26.06
N VAL A 6 -19.22 52.01 26.46
CA VAL A 6 -18.42 53.24 26.51
C VAL A 6 -17.09 52.75 27.15
N VAL A 7 -15.93 53.05 26.52
CA VAL A 7 -14.71 53.67 27.12
C VAL A 7 -14.00 52.90 28.26
N SER A 8 -12.66 52.76 28.41
CA SER A 8 -11.47 53.60 28.21
C SER A 8 -10.25 52.65 28.35
N VAL A 9 -9.28 52.61 27.41
CA VAL A 9 -8.02 53.39 27.40
C VAL A 9 -7.18 53.28 28.70
N ALA A 10 -5.98 52.69 28.61
CA ALA A 10 -4.71 53.39 28.94
C ALA A 10 -3.47 52.51 28.68
N ARG A 11 -2.63 53.04 27.78
CA ARG A 11 -1.20 52.84 27.54
C ARG A 11 -0.33 52.71 28.80
N ALA A 12 0.73 51.90 28.72
CA ALA A 12 2.09 52.34 29.05
C ALA A 12 3.13 51.40 28.38
N ALA A 13 4.22 51.99 27.92
CA ALA A 13 5.33 51.39 27.17
C ALA A 13 6.65 51.53 27.96
N LEU A 14 7.72 50.90 27.44
CA LEU A 14 9.16 51.05 27.75
C LEU A 14 9.67 50.29 29.00
N ALA A 15 10.87 49.67 29.06
CA ALA A 15 11.98 49.50 28.12
C ALA A 15 12.96 48.37 28.60
N GLN A 16 13.63 47.76 27.62
CA GLN A 16 15.02 47.22 27.53
C GLN A 16 15.88 46.84 28.77
N ALA A 17 16.25 45.53 28.84
CA ALA A 17 17.59 44.86 28.93
C ALA A 17 18.63 45.21 30.05
N PRO A 18 19.75 44.47 30.31
CA PRO A 18 20.25 43.15 29.83
C PRO A 18 20.91 42.18 30.89
N SER A 19 21.30 40.99 30.41
CA SER A 19 22.52 40.16 30.72
C SER A 19 22.77 39.45 32.06
N SER A 20 23.03 38.12 31.98
CA SER A 20 24.22 37.34 32.46
C SER A 20 23.81 35.88 32.79
N SER A 21 24.19 34.87 32.00
CA SER A 21 25.43 34.05 32.07
C SER A 21 25.68 33.30 33.39
N ASN A 22 25.44 31.97 33.41
CA ASN A 22 26.37 30.92 33.91
C ASN A 22 25.74 29.51 33.93
N THR A 23 26.09 28.68 32.94
CA THR A 23 26.90 27.44 33.02
C THR A 23 26.79 26.50 34.25
N ILE A 24 26.42 25.24 33.93
CA ILE A 24 26.79 23.91 34.48
C ILE A 24 26.46 23.57 35.94
N ILE A 25 25.55 22.60 36.13
CA ILE A 25 25.75 21.44 37.03
C ILE A 25 25.13 20.19 36.38
N GLY A 26 25.96 19.20 36.07
CA GLY A 26 25.55 17.87 35.65
C GLY A 26 24.95 17.07 36.80
N ARG A 27 23.94 16.25 36.50
CA ARG A 27 23.45 15.21 37.40
C ARG A 27 23.48 13.86 36.69
N ASN A 28 24.34 13.01 37.24
CA ASN A 28 24.50 11.59 36.98
C ASN A 28 23.16 10.85 37.13
N PHE A 29 22.75 10.10 36.10
CA PHE A 29 21.84 8.98 36.29
C PHE A 29 22.66 7.74 36.60
N ALA A 30 22.51 7.26 37.83
CA ALA A 30 23.14 6.05 38.34
C ALA A 30 22.58 4.81 37.63
N ALA A 31 23.49 4.01 37.07
CA ALA A 31 23.24 2.63 36.70
C ALA A 31 23.00 1.82 37.99
N SER A 32 21.85 1.14 38.08
CA SER A 32 21.63 0.13 39.11
C SER A 32 22.11 -1.22 38.59
N SER A 33 23.22 -1.69 39.16
CA SER A 33 23.72 -3.05 39.01
C SER A 33 22.84 -4.01 39.82
N PHE A 34 22.16 -4.94 39.17
CA PHE A 34 21.59 -6.11 39.85
C PHE A 34 22.67 -7.19 39.98
N LYS A 35 23.01 -7.50 41.24
CA LYS A 35 23.93 -8.58 41.64
C LYS A 35 23.30 -9.94 41.36
N LEU A 36 24.15 -10.84 40.88
CA LEU A 36 24.00 -12.30 40.80
C LEU A 36 23.43 -12.89 42.10
N GLY A 37 22.35 -13.67 41.96
CA GLY A 37 21.95 -14.70 42.91
C GLY A 37 22.23 -16.07 42.31
N SER A 38 23.28 -16.72 42.79
CA SER A 38 23.63 -18.11 42.47
C SER A 38 22.54 -19.07 42.95
N ARG A 39 21.98 -19.89 42.05
CA ARG A 39 21.33 -21.14 42.44
C ARG A 39 21.80 -22.31 41.58
N SER A 40 22.24 -23.31 42.33
CA SER A 40 22.86 -24.58 41.97
C SER A 40 22.21 -25.32 40.79
N VAL A 41 23.07 -25.71 39.86
CA VAL A 41 22.87 -26.84 38.95
C VAL A 41 22.68 -28.11 39.78
N ARG A 42 21.64 -28.90 39.49
CA ARG A 42 21.52 -30.26 40.00
C ARG A 42 21.65 -31.22 38.82
N ALA A 43 22.78 -31.91 38.80
CA ALA A 43 23.07 -33.01 37.90
C ALA A 43 22.07 -34.15 38.13
N LEU A 44 21.55 -34.72 37.05
CA LEU A 44 20.88 -36.02 37.07
C LEU A 44 21.85 -37.03 36.49
N THR A 45 22.34 -37.87 37.40
CA THR A 45 23.22 -38.99 37.16
C THR A 45 22.50 -40.12 36.44
N THR A 46 23.24 -40.71 35.52
CA THR A 46 23.06 -42.00 34.86
C THR A 46 22.84 -43.14 35.87
N THR A 47 21.86 -43.99 35.59
CA THR A 47 21.82 -45.35 36.14
C THR A 47 21.52 -46.33 35.01
N THR A 48 22.43 -47.27 34.81
CA THR A 48 22.33 -48.41 33.91
C THR A 48 21.74 -49.59 34.68
N ARG A 49 20.78 -50.33 34.10
CA ARG A 49 20.88 -51.79 33.87
C ARG A 49 19.63 -52.42 33.22
N SER A 50 19.95 -53.36 32.31
CA SER A 50 19.32 -54.68 32.15
C SER A 50 18.06 -54.84 31.29
N THR A 51 18.33 -55.22 30.04
CA THR A 51 17.68 -56.24 29.20
C THR A 51 16.46 -57.00 29.73
N SER A 52 15.38 -56.94 28.95
CA SER A 52 14.49 -58.08 28.71
C SER A 52 13.94 -58.00 27.28
N ARG A 53 14.32 -58.97 26.45
CA ARG A 53 13.81 -59.22 25.09
C ARG A 53 12.36 -59.70 25.19
N THR A 54 11.47 -59.09 24.42
CA THR A 54 10.20 -59.72 24.03
C THR A 54 9.93 -59.42 22.57
N ALA A 55 9.91 -60.49 21.78
CA ALA A 55 9.73 -60.48 20.33
C ALA A 55 8.29 -60.06 19.98
N VAL A 56 8.13 -59.10 19.06
CA VAL A 56 6.85 -58.85 18.40
C VAL A 56 6.96 -59.28 16.94
N ARG A 57 6.10 -60.24 16.63
CA ARG A 57 6.00 -61.06 15.44
C ARG A 57 5.32 -60.28 14.32
N ALA A 58 5.98 -60.15 13.17
CA ALA A 58 5.38 -59.66 11.93
C ALA A 58 4.19 -60.57 11.53
N ARG A 59 3.06 -59.96 11.14
CA ARG A 59 1.92 -60.67 10.52
C ARG A 59 1.74 -60.18 9.09
N PRO A 60 1.45 -61.09 8.13
CA PRO A 60 1.32 -60.77 6.73
C PRO A 60 -0.07 -60.22 6.38
N PHE A 61 -0.12 -59.37 5.36
CA PHE A 61 -1.35 -58.91 4.72
C PHE A 61 -2.00 -60.08 3.95
N HIS A 62 -3.23 -60.42 4.32
CA HIS A 62 -4.10 -61.28 3.53
C HIS A 62 -4.97 -60.43 2.59
N THR A 63 -4.79 -60.65 1.30
CA THR A 63 -5.70 -60.25 0.23
C THR A 63 -6.96 -61.11 0.30
N THR A 64 -8.13 -60.48 0.45
CA THR A 64 -9.42 -61.15 0.31
C THR A 64 -10.15 -60.54 -0.88
N THR A 65 -10.24 -61.32 -1.96
CA THR A 65 -11.09 -61.05 -3.12
C THR A 65 -12.55 -61.33 -2.77
N ALA A 66 -13.41 -60.32 -2.78
CA ALA A 66 -14.85 -60.48 -2.77
C ALA A 66 -15.42 -60.00 -4.10
N ARG A 67 -15.79 -60.96 -4.97
CA ARG A 67 -16.67 -60.75 -6.12
C ARG A 67 -18.09 -60.57 -5.59
N HIS A 68 -18.75 -59.46 -5.91
CA HIS A 68 -20.21 -59.35 -5.92
C HIS A 68 -20.62 -58.56 -7.17
N GLY A 69 -21.48 -59.19 -7.98
CA GLY A 69 -21.89 -58.68 -9.28
C GLY A 69 -22.88 -57.53 -9.18
N TYR A 70 -22.76 -56.60 -10.11
CA TYR A 70 -23.80 -55.64 -10.43
C TYR A 70 -24.19 -55.78 -11.90
N ARG A 71 -25.49 -55.97 -12.11
CA ARG A 71 -26.17 -55.95 -13.40
C ARG A 71 -25.91 -54.61 -14.09
N ALA A 72 -25.53 -54.67 -15.37
CA ALA A 72 -25.56 -53.53 -16.26
C ALA A 72 -27.02 -53.16 -16.57
N SER A 73 -27.47 -51.99 -16.13
CA SER A 73 -28.65 -51.32 -16.67
C SER A 73 -28.17 -50.17 -17.55
N ALA A 74 -28.43 -50.28 -18.85
CA ALA A 74 -28.25 -49.21 -19.81
C ALA A 74 -29.16 -48.04 -19.43
N PHE A 75 -28.57 -46.88 -19.13
CA PHE A 75 -29.28 -45.62 -19.07
C PHE A 75 -28.83 -44.76 -20.25
N SER A 76 -29.82 -44.35 -21.04
CA SER A 76 -29.71 -43.51 -22.23
C SER A 76 -28.91 -42.24 -21.95
N ALA A 77 -28.00 -41.92 -22.87
CA ALA A 77 -27.35 -40.63 -22.94
C ALA A 77 -28.38 -39.55 -23.26
N SER A 78 -28.87 -38.87 -22.22
CA SER A 78 -29.50 -37.56 -22.38
C SER A 78 -28.38 -36.54 -22.50
N THR A 79 -28.28 -35.94 -23.68
CA THR A 79 -27.45 -34.76 -23.95
C THR A 79 -27.75 -33.69 -22.89
N ILE A 80 -26.87 -33.53 -21.91
CA ILE A 80 -26.88 -32.38 -21.01
C ILE A 80 -26.37 -31.22 -21.86
N THR A 81 -27.29 -30.48 -22.47
CA THR A 81 -27.00 -29.13 -22.91
C THR A 81 -26.64 -28.34 -21.64
N SER A 82 -25.36 -28.01 -21.49
CA SER A 82 -24.89 -27.10 -20.46
C SER A 82 -25.40 -25.70 -20.78
N SER A 83 -26.65 -25.42 -20.41
CA SER A 83 -27.10 -24.05 -20.26
C SER A 83 -26.45 -23.51 -18.99
N THR A 84 -25.32 -22.81 -19.18
CA THR A 84 -24.80 -21.88 -18.17
C THR A 84 -25.84 -20.78 -17.98
N SER A 85 -26.85 -21.05 -17.14
CA SER A 85 -27.67 -20.02 -16.56
C SER A 85 -26.75 -19.22 -15.64
N SER A 86 -26.22 -18.12 -16.15
CA SER A 86 -25.64 -17.07 -15.33
C SER A 86 -26.73 -16.61 -14.36
N ARG A 87 -26.72 -17.15 -13.14
CA ARG A 87 -27.46 -16.50 -12.05
C ARG A 87 -26.89 -15.08 -11.96
N MET A 88 -27.62 -14.10 -12.46
CA MET A 88 -27.28 -12.71 -12.23
C MET A 88 -27.37 -12.50 -10.73
N PHE A 89 -26.21 -12.35 -10.10
CA PHE A 89 -26.18 -11.94 -8.71
C PHE A 89 -26.67 -10.49 -8.65
N SER A 90 -27.77 -10.28 -7.95
CA SER A 90 -28.28 -8.93 -7.67
C SER A 90 -27.37 -8.24 -6.66
N SER A 91 -27.25 -6.91 -6.76
CA SER A 91 -26.62 -6.10 -5.73
C SER A 91 -27.26 -6.31 -4.35
N SER A 92 -26.53 -5.98 -3.29
CA SER A 92 -27.06 -5.89 -1.92
C SER A 92 -28.26 -4.95 -1.87
N ALA A 93 -29.19 -5.22 -0.96
CA ALA A 93 -30.45 -4.47 -0.83
C ALA A 93 -30.25 -2.97 -0.51
N ASP A 94 -29.14 -2.64 0.17
CA ASP A 94 -28.72 -1.29 0.53
C ASP A 94 -27.64 -0.73 -0.41
N SER A 95 -27.59 -1.21 -1.67
CA SER A 95 -26.67 -0.71 -2.69
C SER A 95 -26.74 0.82 -2.81
N PRO A 96 -25.60 1.53 -2.77
CA PRO A 96 -25.57 2.98 -2.89
C PRO A 96 -25.96 3.48 -4.29
N VAL A 97 -25.84 2.63 -5.32
CA VAL A 97 -26.20 2.94 -6.70
C VAL A 97 -27.36 2.05 -7.13
N VAL A 98 -28.49 2.68 -7.45
CA VAL A 98 -29.69 2.03 -7.99
C VAL A 98 -29.42 1.62 -9.43
N ASP A 99 -29.90 0.43 -9.83
CA ASP A 99 -29.78 -0.11 -11.19
C ASP A 99 -28.35 -0.14 -11.76
N SER A 100 -27.37 -0.36 -10.88
CA SER A 100 -25.97 -0.49 -11.30
C SER A 100 -25.77 -1.64 -12.29
N PRO A 101 -25.05 -1.42 -13.41
CA PRO A 101 -24.73 -2.49 -14.37
C PRO A 101 -23.70 -3.50 -13.82
N ILE A 102 -23.04 -3.16 -12.72
CA ILE A 102 -22.11 -4.03 -11.99
C ILE A 102 -22.79 -4.39 -10.66
N PRO A 103 -22.89 -5.67 -10.28
CA PRO A 103 -23.32 -6.07 -8.95
C PRO A 103 -22.51 -5.38 -7.85
N ILE A 104 -23.19 -4.71 -6.92
CA ILE A 104 -22.58 -4.03 -5.79
C ILE A 104 -22.89 -4.79 -4.51
N PHE A 105 -21.85 -5.24 -3.80
CA PHE A 105 -21.99 -5.87 -2.49
C PHE A 105 -21.50 -4.94 -1.38
N THR A 106 -22.34 -4.69 -0.38
CA THR A 106 -22.06 -3.82 0.77
C THR A 106 -21.68 -4.60 2.02
N THR A 107 -21.97 -5.92 2.05
CA THR A 107 -21.68 -6.81 3.17
C THR A 107 -20.69 -7.92 2.77
N VAL A 108 -19.89 -8.37 3.73
CA VAL A 108 -18.97 -9.50 3.56
C VAL A 108 -19.74 -10.78 3.24
N ASN A 109 -20.94 -10.95 3.80
CA ASN A 109 -21.77 -12.12 3.56
C ASN A 109 -22.25 -12.20 2.12
N ASP A 110 -22.77 -11.11 1.56
CA ASP A 110 -23.24 -11.08 0.16
C ASP A 110 -22.08 -11.33 -0.81
N TYR A 111 -20.95 -10.67 -0.56
CA TYR A 111 -19.74 -10.88 -1.34
C TYR A 111 -19.27 -12.35 -1.31
N ARG A 112 -19.24 -12.97 -0.12
CA ARG A 112 -18.79 -14.37 0.03
C ARG A 112 -19.75 -15.37 -0.60
N ALA A 113 -21.04 -15.08 -0.66
CA ALA A 113 -22.01 -15.90 -1.39
C ALA A 113 -21.68 -15.92 -2.90
N TRP A 114 -21.35 -14.75 -3.48
CA TRP A 114 -20.85 -14.66 -4.85
C TRP A 114 -19.51 -15.37 -5.03
N ARG A 115 -18.52 -15.13 -4.15
CA ARG A 115 -17.18 -15.73 -4.24
C ARG A 115 -17.23 -17.26 -4.19
N THR A 116 -18.11 -17.82 -3.36
CA THR A 116 -18.32 -19.28 -3.27
C THR A 116 -18.77 -19.87 -4.60
N GLN A 117 -19.61 -19.15 -5.36
CA GLN A 117 -19.99 -19.59 -6.69
C GLN A 117 -18.82 -19.47 -7.67
N ALA A 118 -18.10 -18.36 -7.66
CA ALA A 118 -16.91 -18.18 -8.50
C ALA A 118 -15.86 -19.29 -8.28
N THR A 119 -15.68 -19.75 -7.03
CA THR A 119 -14.80 -20.89 -6.73
C THR A 119 -15.29 -22.19 -7.36
N LYS A 120 -16.61 -22.45 -7.35
CA LYS A 120 -17.19 -23.66 -7.95
C LYS A 120 -17.06 -23.69 -9.47
N ASP A 121 -17.01 -22.50 -10.08
CA ASP A 121 -16.85 -22.34 -11.52
C ASP A 121 -15.38 -22.50 -11.97
N ASP A 122 -14.45 -22.73 -11.02
CA ASP A 122 -12.99 -22.85 -11.25
C ASP A 122 -12.42 -21.64 -12.00
N LYS A 123 -12.92 -20.45 -11.68
CA LYS A 123 -12.55 -19.18 -12.31
C LYS A 123 -11.60 -18.38 -11.44
N SER A 124 -10.56 -17.85 -12.06
CA SER A 124 -9.58 -16.97 -11.42
C SER A 124 -10.20 -15.62 -11.04
N VAL A 125 -9.81 -15.08 -9.89
CA VAL A 125 -10.28 -13.79 -9.36
C VAL A 125 -9.14 -12.80 -9.22
N GLY A 126 -9.15 -11.76 -10.05
CA GLY A 126 -8.31 -10.59 -9.93
C GLY A 126 -8.94 -9.53 -9.02
N PHE A 127 -8.11 -8.87 -8.20
CA PHE A 127 -8.60 -7.92 -7.20
C PHE A 127 -7.85 -6.58 -7.20
N VAL A 128 -8.61 -5.48 -7.29
CA VAL A 128 -8.12 -4.11 -7.18
C VAL A 128 -8.70 -3.45 -5.93
N ALA A 129 -7.85 -3.20 -4.92
CA ALA A 129 -8.25 -2.48 -3.71
C ALA A 129 -8.15 -0.96 -3.93
N THR A 130 -9.25 -0.23 -3.78
CA THR A 130 -9.26 1.24 -3.94
C THR A 130 -10.00 1.94 -2.79
N MET A 131 -9.75 3.24 -2.66
CA MET A 131 -10.53 4.14 -1.79
C MET A 131 -11.61 4.93 -2.57
N GLY A 132 -11.88 4.59 -3.84
CA GLY A 132 -12.75 5.38 -4.72
C GLY A 132 -12.09 6.63 -5.29
N ALA A 133 -12.90 7.53 -5.84
CA ALA A 133 -12.46 8.70 -6.62
C ALA A 133 -11.52 8.27 -7.76
N LEU A 134 -12.03 7.35 -8.58
CA LEU A 134 -11.25 6.65 -9.59
C LEU A 134 -10.78 7.59 -10.70
N HIS A 135 -9.58 7.31 -11.20
CA HIS A 135 -8.90 8.02 -12.28
C HIS A 135 -8.17 7.00 -13.16
N ASP A 136 -7.61 7.40 -14.29
CA ASP A 136 -7.04 6.46 -15.28
C ASP A 136 -5.95 5.55 -14.71
N GLY A 137 -5.19 6.02 -13.71
CA GLY A 137 -4.27 5.16 -12.95
C GLY A 137 -4.95 3.94 -12.30
N HIS A 138 -6.14 4.11 -11.71
CA HIS A 138 -6.93 3.00 -11.17
C HIS A 138 -7.51 2.13 -12.27
N LEU A 139 -8.02 2.74 -13.36
CA LEU A 139 -8.60 2.00 -14.48
C LEU A 139 -7.55 1.10 -15.16
N LYS A 140 -6.29 1.51 -15.20
CA LYS A 140 -5.17 0.65 -15.65
C LYS A 140 -4.98 -0.59 -14.78
N LEU A 141 -5.17 -0.49 -13.46
CA LEU A 141 -5.12 -1.67 -12.57
C LEU A 141 -6.25 -2.65 -12.89
N VAL A 142 -7.45 -2.11 -13.10
CA VAL A 142 -8.64 -2.89 -13.46
C VAL A 142 -8.47 -3.54 -14.83
N GLN A 143 -7.94 -2.80 -15.80
CA GLN A 143 -7.64 -3.33 -17.13
C GLN A 143 -6.66 -4.51 -17.07
N ALA A 144 -5.58 -4.39 -16.29
CA ALA A 144 -4.64 -5.50 -16.08
C ALA A 144 -5.32 -6.72 -15.42
N SER A 145 -6.24 -6.49 -14.48
CA SER A 145 -7.05 -7.56 -13.88
C SER A 145 -7.95 -8.26 -14.90
N LEU A 146 -8.60 -7.51 -15.81
CA LEU A 146 -9.46 -8.07 -16.86
C LEU A 146 -8.65 -8.89 -17.88
N GLU A 147 -7.42 -8.47 -18.17
CA GLU A 147 -6.49 -9.17 -19.05
C GLU A 147 -6.06 -10.53 -18.47
N GLU A 148 -5.75 -10.55 -17.18
CA GLU A 148 -5.08 -11.68 -16.53
C GLU A 148 -6.03 -12.65 -15.80
N ASN A 149 -7.31 -12.32 -15.58
CA ASN A 149 -8.24 -13.14 -14.78
C ASN A 149 -9.62 -13.30 -15.43
N ASP A 150 -10.34 -14.36 -15.05
CA ASP A 150 -11.71 -14.62 -15.50
C ASP A 150 -12.71 -13.67 -14.85
N TYR A 151 -12.54 -13.41 -13.55
CA TYR A 151 -13.33 -12.45 -12.80
C TYR A 151 -12.48 -11.32 -12.24
N THR A 152 -13.03 -10.11 -12.27
CA THR A 152 -12.40 -8.91 -11.69
C THR A 152 -13.30 -8.29 -10.62
N VAL A 153 -12.72 -8.09 -9.44
CA VAL A 153 -13.35 -7.49 -8.27
C VAL A 153 -12.65 -6.18 -7.95
N VAL A 154 -13.44 -5.14 -7.68
CA VAL A 154 -12.91 -3.85 -7.23
C VAL A 154 -13.51 -3.51 -5.88
N SER A 155 -12.70 -3.18 -4.87
CA SER A 155 -13.24 -2.61 -3.63
C SER A 155 -13.18 -1.09 -3.67
N ILE A 156 -14.23 -0.43 -3.17
CA ILE A 156 -14.27 1.01 -2.95
C ILE A 156 -14.51 1.24 -1.47
N PHE A 157 -13.44 1.53 -0.72
CA PHE A 157 -13.52 1.71 0.72
C PHE A 157 -12.51 2.75 1.22
N VAL A 158 -13.01 3.89 1.69
CA VAL A 158 -12.17 4.90 2.36
C VAL A 158 -11.85 4.39 3.77
N ASN A 159 -10.70 3.74 3.90
CA ASN A 159 -10.25 3.14 5.15
C ASN A 159 -9.88 4.22 6.18
N PRO A 160 -10.59 4.38 7.31
CA PRO A 160 -10.22 5.38 8.31
C PRO A 160 -8.90 5.04 9.03
N ALA A 161 -8.46 3.78 9.02
CA ALA A 161 -7.27 3.34 9.75
C ALA A 161 -5.93 3.82 9.19
N GLN A 162 -5.93 4.31 7.95
CA GLN A 162 -4.75 4.87 7.31
C GLN A 162 -4.77 6.41 7.28
N PHE A 163 -5.63 7.04 8.10
CA PHE A 163 -5.66 8.48 8.28
C PHE A 163 -5.38 8.86 9.73
N ALA A 164 -4.38 9.70 9.97
CA ALA A 164 -4.20 10.33 11.29
C ALA A 164 -5.32 11.37 11.54
N PRO A 165 -5.59 11.74 12.81
CA PRO A 165 -6.63 12.72 13.14
C PRO A 165 -6.49 14.07 12.43
N THR A 166 -5.27 14.45 12.07
CA THR A 166 -4.94 15.70 11.37
C THR A 166 -4.97 15.58 9.84
N GLU A 167 -5.25 14.39 9.31
CA GLU A 167 -5.30 14.13 7.86
C GLU A 167 -6.70 14.31 7.28
N ASP A 168 -6.80 14.20 5.96
CA ASP A 168 -7.93 14.64 5.14
C ASP A 168 -9.11 13.65 5.06
N LEU A 169 -9.33 12.79 6.08
CA LEU A 169 -10.38 11.75 6.06
C LEU A 169 -11.80 12.30 5.81
N ALA A 170 -12.14 13.40 6.48
CA ALA A 170 -13.46 14.04 6.35
C ALA A 170 -13.66 14.64 4.95
N SER A 171 -12.61 15.23 4.39
CA SER A 171 -12.63 15.87 3.07
C SER A 171 -12.28 14.94 1.90
N TYR A 172 -12.02 13.65 2.15
CA TYR A 172 -11.68 12.70 1.09
C TYR A 172 -12.90 12.51 0.15
N PRO A 173 -12.72 12.62 -1.18
CA PRO A 173 -13.82 12.52 -2.13
C PRO A 173 -14.48 11.14 -2.11
N ARG A 174 -15.81 11.11 -2.11
CA ARG A 174 -16.64 9.90 -2.20
C ARG A 174 -17.56 10.05 -3.40
N THR A 175 -17.29 9.32 -4.47
CA THR A 175 -17.91 9.50 -5.79
C THR A 175 -18.36 8.17 -6.37
N VAL A 176 -19.03 7.34 -5.56
CA VAL A 176 -19.33 5.93 -5.87
C VAL A 176 -20.06 5.79 -7.21
N GLU A 177 -21.04 6.64 -7.50
CA GLU A 177 -21.79 6.62 -8.77
C GLU A 177 -20.88 6.86 -9.98
N SER A 178 -20.00 7.86 -9.90
CA SER A 178 -19.01 8.15 -10.95
C SER A 178 -18.00 7.00 -11.09
N ASP A 179 -17.59 6.42 -9.97
CA ASP A 179 -16.63 5.32 -9.93
C ASP A 179 -17.22 4.07 -10.61
N ILE A 180 -18.46 3.71 -10.29
CA ILE A 180 -19.18 2.59 -10.90
C ILE A 180 -19.39 2.81 -12.40
N SER A 181 -19.74 4.03 -12.82
CA SER A 181 -19.88 4.36 -14.24
C SER A 181 -18.57 4.16 -15.02
N LYS A 182 -17.44 4.64 -14.46
CA LYS A 182 -16.11 4.41 -15.04
C LYS A 182 -15.76 2.92 -15.12
N LEU A 183 -16.00 2.16 -14.05
CA LEU A 183 -15.76 0.71 -14.04
C LEU A 183 -16.61 -0.03 -15.08
N ALA A 184 -17.88 0.35 -15.24
CA ALA A 184 -18.81 -0.26 -16.19
C ALA A 184 -18.43 0.00 -17.65
N SER A 185 -17.72 1.11 -17.91
CA SER A 185 -17.22 1.45 -19.25
C SER A 185 -16.07 0.54 -19.71
N LEU A 186 -15.40 -0.17 -18.79
CA LEU A 186 -14.28 -1.04 -19.12
C LEU A 186 -14.75 -2.36 -19.71
N CYS A 187 -14.04 -2.80 -20.75
CA CYS A 187 -14.22 -4.10 -21.37
C CYS A 187 -12.86 -4.54 -21.93
N PHE A 188 -12.52 -5.81 -21.73
CA PHE A 188 -11.38 -6.44 -22.37
C PHE A 188 -11.86 -7.58 -23.26
N LYS A 189 -11.45 -7.56 -24.53
CA LYS A 189 -11.73 -8.65 -25.48
C LYS A 189 -10.62 -9.68 -25.38
N THR A 190 -10.96 -10.88 -24.89
CA THR A 190 -9.99 -11.98 -24.84
C THR A 190 -9.57 -12.41 -26.25
N PRO A 191 -8.42 -13.09 -26.44
CA PRO A 191 -8.03 -13.67 -27.73
C PRO A 191 -9.07 -14.63 -28.31
N SER A 192 -9.90 -15.26 -27.46
CA SER A 192 -10.99 -16.16 -27.86
C SER A 192 -12.26 -15.43 -28.34
N GLY A 193 -12.31 -14.10 -28.18
CA GLY A 193 -13.47 -13.29 -28.54
C GLY A 193 -14.51 -13.13 -27.42
N GLU A 194 -14.25 -13.60 -26.21
CA GLU A 194 -15.10 -13.33 -25.04
C GLU A 194 -14.85 -11.93 -24.45
N ASP A 195 -15.91 -11.26 -24.00
CA ASP A 195 -15.82 -9.98 -23.29
C ASP A 195 -15.61 -10.22 -21.79
N ARG A 196 -14.59 -9.60 -21.21
CA ARG A 196 -14.38 -9.52 -19.77
C ARG A 196 -14.68 -8.12 -19.27
N ARG A 197 -15.44 -8.04 -18.17
CA ARG A 197 -15.89 -6.81 -17.52
C ARG A 197 -15.70 -6.94 -16.02
N VAL A 198 -15.81 -5.83 -15.29
CA VAL A 198 -15.82 -5.86 -13.82
C VAL A 198 -17.04 -6.63 -13.35
N ASN A 199 -16.83 -7.69 -12.55
CA ASN A 199 -17.90 -8.59 -12.12
C ASN A 199 -18.54 -8.13 -10.83
N VAL A 200 -17.78 -7.48 -9.95
CA VAL A 200 -18.25 -7.06 -8.62
C VAL A 200 -17.56 -5.79 -8.18
N ALA A 201 -18.36 -4.86 -7.64
CA ALA A 201 -17.87 -3.79 -6.79
C ALA A 201 -18.19 -4.10 -5.32
N PHE A 202 -17.16 -4.23 -4.47
CA PHE A 202 -17.33 -4.39 -3.03
C PHE A 202 -17.24 -3.02 -2.34
N VAL A 203 -18.35 -2.53 -1.81
CA VAL A 203 -18.49 -1.17 -1.28
C VAL A 203 -18.95 -1.22 0.18
N PRO A 204 -18.11 -1.72 1.11
CA PRO A 204 -18.52 -1.93 2.49
C PRO A 204 -18.59 -0.62 3.29
N SER A 205 -19.43 -0.63 4.32
CA SER A 205 -19.43 0.44 5.32
C SER A 205 -18.24 0.31 6.28
N VAL A 206 -17.94 1.41 7.01
CA VAL A 206 -16.95 1.36 8.10
C VAL A 206 -17.36 0.36 9.18
N LYS A 207 -18.65 0.26 9.51
CA LYS A 207 -19.16 -0.70 10.51
C LYS A 207 -18.97 -2.14 10.07
N GLU A 208 -19.16 -2.43 8.78
CA GLU A 208 -18.93 -3.77 8.22
C GLU A 208 -17.44 -4.16 8.33
N MET A 209 -16.55 -3.23 7.96
CA MET A 209 -15.11 -3.48 8.05
C MET A 209 -14.59 -3.43 9.48
N TYR A 210 -15.19 -2.64 10.38
CA TYR A 210 -14.77 -2.41 11.76
C TYR A 210 -15.98 -2.52 12.71
N PRO A 211 -16.41 -3.75 13.08
CA PRO A 211 -17.64 -3.99 13.82
C PRO A 211 -17.64 -3.43 15.25
N ASN A 212 -16.45 -3.23 15.84
CA ASN A 212 -16.28 -2.61 17.16
C ASN A 212 -16.27 -1.07 17.10
N GLY A 213 -16.59 -0.49 15.93
CA GLY A 213 -16.35 0.92 15.65
C GLY A 213 -14.87 1.21 15.34
N PHE A 214 -14.58 2.47 14.99
CA PHE A 214 -13.24 2.89 14.64
C PHE A 214 -12.96 4.32 15.14
N THR A 215 -11.76 4.54 15.67
CA THR A 215 -11.22 5.85 16.05
C THR A 215 -9.83 6.03 15.45
N GLN A 216 -9.49 7.24 15.02
CA GLN A 216 -8.16 7.56 14.47
C GLN A 216 -7.07 7.62 15.56
N VAL A 217 -7.46 7.67 16.84
CA VAL A 217 -6.54 7.61 17.97
C VAL A 217 -6.13 6.17 18.22
N VAL A 218 -4.90 5.80 17.87
CA VAL A 218 -4.42 4.41 17.90
C VAL A 218 -4.55 3.76 19.28
N ALA A 219 -4.33 4.52 20.35
CA ALA A 219 -4.42 4.01 21.73
C ALA A 219 -5.85 3.58 22.12
N ASP A 220 -6.87 4.15 21.47
CA ASP A 220 -8.28 3.90 21.77
C ASP A 220 -8.91 2.87 20.84
N GLN A 221 -8.13 2.33 19.89
CA GLN A 221 -8.62 1.37 18.91
C GLN A 221 -8.84 -0.01 19.51
N ILE A 222 -10.01 -0.59 19.27
CA ILE A 222 -10.40 -1.92 19.75
C ILE A 222 -10.54 -2.88 18.56
N GLY A 223 -9.73 -3.94 18.54
CA GLY A 223 -9.79 -4.99 17.52
C GLY A 223 -8.44 -5.56 17.15
N ALA A 224 -8.41 -6.35 16.07
CA ALA A 224 -7.19 -6.90 15.50
C ALA A 224 -6.57 -5.94 14.48
N PHE A 225 -5.26 -5.76 14.56
CA PHE A 225 -4.46 -4.91 13.68
C PHE A 225 -3.17 -5.61 13.30
N VAL A 226 -2.65 -5.27 12.12
CA VAL A 226 -1.45 -5.86 11.54
C VAL A 226 -0.40 -4.78 11.30
N GLU A 227 0.86 -5.07 11.64
CA GLU A 227 1.98 -4.17 11.47
C GLU A 227 3.16 -4.91 10.82
N VAL A 228 3.76 -4.31 9.80
CA VAL A 228 4.94 -4.85 9.10
C VAL A 228 6.18 -4.09 9.56
N LYS A 229 6.93 -4.70 10.48
CA LYS A 229 8.14 -4.08 11.04
C LYS A 229 9.29 -4.06 10.01
N GLY A 230 10.27 -3.18 10.21
CA GLY A 230 11.41 -3.04 9.29
C GLY A 230 11.14 -2.14 8.09
N LEU A 231 9.91 -2.14 7.55
CA LEU A 231 9.57 -1.43 6.31
C LEU A 231 8.62 -0.24 6.52
N SER A 232 7.65 -0.37 7.44
CA SER A 232 6.59 0.62 7.63
C SER A 232 7.03 1.96 8.22
N HIS A 233 8.26 2.08 8.75
CA HIS A 233 8.79 3.32 9.33
C HIS A 233 9.80 4.03 8.40
N GLN A 234 10.16 3.41 7.29
CA GLN A 234 11.04 4.00 6.28
C GLN A 234 10.24 4.97 5.39
N MET A 235 10.92 5.79 4.58
CA MET A 235 10.30 6.62 3.53
C MET A 235 9.04 7.38 4.00
N GLU A 236 7.88 7.21 3.33
CA GLU A 236 6.61 7.86 3.70
C GLU A 236 6.12 7.49 5.11
N GLY A 237 6.52 6.32 5.60
CA GLY A 237 6.22 5.83 6.94
C GLY A 237 6.86 6.66 8.05
N GLY A 238 8.02 7.27 7.79
CA GLY A 238 8.66 8.20 8.74
C GLY A 238 7.81 9.45 8.97
N SER A 239 7.18 9.96 7.91
CA SER A 239 6.29 11.13 7.98
C SER A 239 4.86 10.76 8.41
N ARG A 240 4.46 9.49 8.27
CA ARG A 240 3.10 8.99 8.57
C ARG A 240 3.15 7.71 9.41
N PRO A 241 3.52 7.77 10.71
CA PRO A 241 3.85 6.59 11.53
C PRO A 241 2.74 5.54 11.65
N THR A 242 1.47 5.91 11.47
CA THR A 242 0.33 5.01 11.60
C THR A 242 -0.22 4.52 10.25
N PHE A 243 0.24 5.09 9.13
CA PHE A 243 -0.33 4.86 7.81
C PHE A 243 -0.27 3.39 7.39
N PHE A 244 0.92 2.79 7.41
CA PHE A 244 1.10 1.42 6.94
C PHE A 244 0.51 0.36 7.86
N ARG A 245 0.34 0.64 9.16
CA ARG A 245 -0.45 -0.22 10.06
C ARG A 245 -1.91 -0.27 9.60
N GLY A 246 -2.48 0.89 9.24
CA GLY A 246 -3.81 0.99 8.66
C GLY A 246 -3.95 0.24 7.34
N VAL A 247 -2.99 0.42 6.43
CA VAL A 247 -2.95 -0.25 5.13
C VAL A 247 -2.81 -1.77 5.27
N ALA A 248 -1.83 -2.26 6.06
CA ALA A 248 -1.63 -3.69 6.28
C ALA A 248 -2.87 -4.33 6.91
N THR A 249 -3.52 -3.65 7.85
CA THR A 249 -4.76 -4.14 8.50
C THR A 249 -5.91 -4.27 7.49
N VAL A 250 -6.20 -3.23 6.71
CA VAL A 250 -7.34 -3.26 5.78
C VAL A 250 -7.10 -4.22 4.62
N VAL A 251 -5.87 -4.29 4.09
CA VAL A 251 -5.53 -5.21 3.01
C VAL A 251 -5.57 -6.66 3.49
N THR A 252 -5.12 -6.94 4.71
CA THR A 252 -5.28 -8.28 5.32
C THR A 252 -6.75 -8.68 5.40
N LYS A 253 -7.64 -7.76 5.81
CA LYS A 253 -9.09 -8.01 5.81
C LYS A 253 -9.62 -8.29 4.42
N LEU A 254 -9.27 -7.44 3.45
CA LEU A 254 -9.74 -7.57 2.07
C LEU A 254 -9.27 -8.88 1.43
N PHE A 255 -8.03 -9.31 1.64
CA PHE A 255 -7.54 -10.59 1.14
C PHE A 255 -8.28 -11.80 1.74
N HIS A 256 -8.64 -11.74 3.03
CA HIS A 256 -9.49 -12.79 3.65
C HIS A 256 -10.97 -12.75 3.23
N ILE A 257 -11.46 -11.59 2.76
CA ILE A 257 -12.84 -11.46 2.25
C ILE A 257 -12.89 -11.92 0.79
N VAL A 258 -11.99 -11.37 -0.03
CA VAL A 258 -11.96 -11.50 -1.49
C VAL A 258 -11.39 -12.84 -1.94
N GLN A 259 -10.37 -13.34 -1.24
CA GLN A 259 -9.61 -14.54 -1.63
C GLN A 259 -9.14 -14.47 -3.10
N PRO A 260 -8.35 -13.45 -3.47
CA PRO A 260 -7.91 -13.27 -4.86
C PRO A 260 -6.83 -14.29 -5.28
N ASP A 261 -6.79 -14.56 -6.57
CA ASP A 261 -5.69 -15.26 -7.22
C ASP A 261 -4.59 -14.26 -7.59
N ASN A 262 -4.96 -13.11 -8.14
CA ASN A 262 -4.05 -11.99 -8.40
C ASN A 262 -4.61 -10.70 -7.79
N THR A 263 -3.73 -9.80 -7.37
CA THR A 263 -4.12 -8.48 -6.87
C THR A 263 -3.21 -7.39 -7.41
N TYR A 264 -3.79 -6.22 -7.67
CA TYR A 264 -3.17 -5.18 -8.48
C TYR A 264 -2.96 -3.90 -7.68
N PHE A 265 -1.73 -3.43 -7.63
CA PHE A 265 -1.35 -2.21 -6.94
C PHE A 265 -0.53 -1.30 -7.86
N GLY A 266 -0.71 0.01 -7.71
CA GLY A 266 0.03 0.99 -8.51
C GLY A 266 1.45 1.19 -7.98
N GLN A 267 2.43 1.21 -8.89
CA GLN A 267 3.84 1.49 -8.57
C GLN A 267 4.01 2.86 -7.90
N LYS A 268 3.13 3.83 -8.16
CA LYS A 268 3.16 5.17 -7.56
C LYS A 268 3.34 5.13 -6.03
N ASP A 269 2.70 4.17 -5.38
CA ASP A 269 2.80 3.92 -3.94
C ASP A 269 3.74 2.72 -3.70
N ILE A 270 4.99 2.82 -4.16
CA ILE A 270 5.94 1.68 -4.21
C ILE A 270 6.21 1.07 -2.83
N GLN A 271 6.33 1.89 -1.79
CA GLN A 271 6.50 1.42 -0.42
C GLN A 271 5.32 0.57 0.03
N GLN A 272 4.09 0.95 -0.33
CA GLN A 272 2.90 0.14 -0.04
C GLN A 272 3.02 -1.24 -0.68
N SER A 273 3.40 -1.30 -1.97
CA SER A 273 3.54 -2.56 -2.68
C SER A 273 4.58 -3.48 -2.01
N ILE A 274 5.74 -2.93 -1.60
CA ILE A 274 6.80 -3.69 -0.94
C ILE A 274 6.38 -4.17 0.45
N VAL A 275 5.73 -3.30 1.24
CA VAL A 275 5.15 -3.65 2.55
C VAL A 275 4.14 -4.79 2.41
N LEU A 276 3.27 -4.74 1.41
CA LEU A 276 2.25 -5.77 1.19
C LEU A 276 2.84 -7.09 0.66
N ARG A 277 3.88 -7.04 -0.17
CA ARG A 277 4.62 -8.25 -0.57
C ARG A 277 5.28 -8.93 0.61
N ARG A 278 5.89 -8.15 1.52
CA ARG A 278 6.44 -8.67 2.77
C ARG A 278 5.35 -9.27 3.66
N LEU A 279 4.20 -8.59 3.78
CA LEU A 279 3.04 -9.07 4.53
C LEU A 279 2.56 -10.45 4.03
N VAL A 280 2.41 -10.61 2.72
CA VAL A 280 1.99 -11.88 2.08
C VAL A 280 2.97 -13.00 2.39
N SER A 281 4.28 -12.73 2.26
CA SER A 281 5.33 -13.70 2.55
C SER A 281 5.41 -14.08 4.03
N ASP A 282 5.42 -13.09 4.92
CA ASP A 282 5.70 -13.30 6.35
C ASP A 282 4.53 -13.94 7.10
N LEU A 283 3.29 -13.65 6.69
CA LEU A 283 2.10 -14.27 7.28
C LEU A 283 1.58 -15.48 6.50
N VAL A 284 2.28 -15.89 5.44
CA VAL A 284 2.00 -17.12 4.67
C VAL A 284 0.55 -17.17 4.20
N PHE A 285 0.12 -16.13 3.50
CA PHE A 285 -1.26 -16.01 3.02
C PHE A 285 -1.63 -17.15 2.07
N SER A 286 -2.86 -17.66 2.18
CA SER A 286 -3.43 -18.55 1.15
C SER A 286 -3.84 -17.77 -0.10
N HIS A 287 -4.23 -16.50 0.05
CA HIS A 287 -4.64 -15.61 -1.02
C HIS A 287 -4.14 -14.17 -0.78
N PRO A 288 -3.45 -13.53 -1.72
CA PRO A 288 -2.87 -14.15 -2.91
C PRO A 288 -1.82 -15.22 -2.54
N PRO A 289 -1.55 -16.23 -3.39
CA PRO A 289 -0.71 -17.38 -3.03
C PRO A 289 0.76 -17.06 -2.75
N SER A 290 1.28 -15.98 -3.33
CA SER A 290 2.65 -15.52 -3.11
C SER A 290 2.79 -14.02 -3.38
N PRO A 291 3.91 -13.39 -2.98
CA PRO A 291 4.18 -11.99 -3.30
C PRO A 291 4.17 -11.67 -4.80
N ASP A 292 4.38 -12.65 -5.69
CA ASP A 292 4.43 -12.45 -7.14
C ASP A 292 3.04 -12.31 -7.77
N HIS A 293 2.01 -12.77 -7.06
CA HIS A 293 0.61 -12.54 -7.39
C HIS A 293 0.13 -11.14 -6.99
N LEU A 294 0.99 -10.35 -6.32
CA LEU A 294 0.78 -8.93 -6.07
C LEU A 294 1.41 -8.13 -7.22
N ARG A 295 0.64 -7.97 -8.29
CA ARG A 295 1.02 -7.33 -9.55
C ARG A 295 1.21 -5.83 -9.34
N VAL A 296 2.43 -5.35 -9.57
CA VAL A 296 2.76 -3.91 -9.48
C VAL A 296 2.68 -3.29 -10.87
N ILE A 297 1.64 -2.49 -11.09
CA ILE A 297 1.40 -1.87 -12.40
C ILE A 297 2.11 -0.51 -12.46
N PRO A 298 2.82 -0.17 -13.56
CA PRO A 298 3.51 1.10 -13.69
C PRO A 298 2.62 2.31 -13.39
N THR A 299 3.22 3.34 -12.79
CA THR A 299 2.53 4.59 -12.45
C THR A 299 1.74 5.13 -13.65
N GLY A 300 0.43 5.31 -13.46
CA GLY A 300 -0.38 6.04 -14.43
C GLY A 300 0.09 7.50 -14.50
N ARG A 301 0.43 7.96 -15.69
CA ARG A 301 0.92 9.33 -15.92
C ARG A 301 0.02 10.06 -16.90
N ASP A 302 -0.07 11.37 -16.74
CA ASP A 302 -0.66 12.26 -17.72
C ASP A 302 0.10 12.12 -19.06
N PRO A 303 -0.58 11.87 -20.19
CA PRO A 303 0.07 11.60 -21.46
C PRO A 303 0.79 12.82 -22.05
N THR A 304 0.50 14.03 -21.58
CA THR A 304 1.06 15.26 -22.13
C THR A 304 2.35 15.67 -21.43
N ASP A 305 2.42 15.52 -20.12
CA ASP A 305 3.50 16.08 -19.31
C ASP A 305 4.10 15.10 -18.29
N ASN A 306 3.64 13.84 -18.28
CA ASN A 306 4.11 12.76 -17.42
C ASN A 306 3.88 12.96 -15.91
N LEU A 307 3.03 13.90 -15.50
CA LEU A 307 2.62 14.01 -14.10
C LEU A 307 2.01 12.68 -13.63
N ALA A 308 2.50 12.15 -12.51
CA ALA A 308 1.91 10.98 -11.88
C ALA A 308 0.45 11.29 -11.47
N LEU A 309 -0.50 10.53 -12.00
CA LEU A 309 -1.92 10.72 -11.75
C LEU A 309 -2.28 10.39 -10.31
N SER A 310 -3.04 11.28 -9.69
CA SER A 310 -3.45 11.21 -8.29
C SER A 310 -4.77 11.93 -8.11
N SER A 311 -5.66 11.40 -7.26
CA SER A 311 -6.88 12.12 -6.84
C SER A 311 -6.55 13.51 -6.26
N ARG A 312 -5.39 13.66 -5.61
CA ARG A 312 -4.92 14.95 -5.06
C ARG A 312 -4.49 15.96 -6.13
N ASN A 313 -4.33 15.58 -7.40
CA ASN A 313 -4.04 16.56 -8.46
C ASN A 313 -5.19 17.56 -8.66
N ALA A 314 -6.42 17.21 -8.27
CA ALA A 314 -7.57 18.11 -8.28
C ALA A 314 -7.40 19.35 -7.37
N TYR A 315 -6.40 19.36 -6.48
CA TYR A 315 -6.10 20.49 -5.60
C TYR A 315 -5.14 21.50 -6.23
N LEU A 316 -4.54 21.17 -7.37
CA LEU A 316 -3.62 22.05 -8.09
C LEU A 316 -4.42 23.11 -8.85
N THR A 317 -4.03 24.36 -8.66
CA THR A 317 -4.43 25.48 -9.52
C THR A 317 -3.80 25.35 -10.92
N PRO A 318 -4.29 26.09 -11.94
CA PRO A 318 -3.68 26.05 -13.27
C PRO A 318 -2.17 26.31 -13.28
N ASP A 319 -1.68 27.29 -12.51
CA ASP A 319 -0.24 27.58 -12.45
C ASP A 319 0.54 26.50 -11.69
N SER A 320 0.06 26.04 -10.53
CA SER A 320 0.75 24.97 -9.80
C SER A 320 0.73 23.63 -10.55
N ARG A 321 -0.30 23.37 -11.37
CA ARG A 321 -0.38 22.21 -12.24
C ARG A 321 0.69 22.22 -13.33
N GLN A 322 1.07 23.38 -13.85
CA GLN A 322 2.19 23.51 -14.82
C GLN A 322 3.54 23.16 -14.18
N ILE A 323 3.71 23.40 -12.88
CA ILE A 323 4.95 23.12 -12.15
C ILE A 323 5.03 21.65 -11.72
N ALA A 324 3.91 21.02 -11.41
CA ALA A 324 3.83 19.67 -10.85
C ALA A 324 4.68 18.58 -11.57
N PRO A 325 4.81 18.56 -12.92
CA PRO A 325 5.69 17.61 -13.61
C PRO A 325 7.19 17.70 -13.26
N VAL A 326 7.64 18.74 -12.55
CA VAL A 326 9.04 18.90 -12.12
C VAL A 326 9.55 17.71 -11.32
N LEU A 327 8.70 17.08 -10.49
CA LEU A 327 9.12 15.93 -9.69
C LEU A 327 9.51 14.75 -10.58
N TYR A 328 8.73 14.46 -11.61
CA TYR A 328 9.07 13.40 -12.57
C TYR A 328 10.36 13.75 -13.34
N ARG A 329 10.51 15.01 -13.78
CA ARG A 329 11.75 15.46 -14.45
C ARG A 329 12.98 15.25 -13.54
N ALA A 330 12.89 15.64 -12.28
CA ALA A 330 13.94 15.45 -11.29
C ALA A 330 14.33 13.97 -11.12
N LEU A 331 13.34 13.09 -10.94
CA LEU A 331 13.60 11.65 -10.81
C LEU A 331 14.19 11.08 -12.10
N LYS A 332 13.74 11.55 -13.27
CA LYS A 332 14.28 11.12 -14.56
C LYS A 332 15.75 11.54 -14.73
N THR A 333 16.11 12.78 -14.36
CA THR A 333 17.50 13.23 -14.33
C THR A 333 18.36 12.36 -13.42
N GLY A 334 17.88 12.02 -12.22
CA GLY A 334 18.58 11.09 -11.33
C GLY A 334 18.72 9.68 -11.94
N GLN A 335 17.67 9.15 -12.56
CA GLN A 335 17.72 7.87 -13.27
C GLN A 335 18.76 7.89 -14.40
N ASP A 336 18.83 8.96 -15.17
CA ASP A 336 19.76 9.08 -16.30
C ASP A 336 21.21 9.09 -15.80
N VAL A 337 21.50 9.78 -14.69
CA VAL A 337 22.81 9.68 -14.01
C VAL A 337 23.06 8.26 -13.56
N TRP A 338 22.13 7.64 -12.84
CA TRP A 338 22.28 6.27 -12.32
C TRP A 338 22.61 5.26 -13.41
N GLN A 339 22.07 5.43 -14.62
CA GLN A 339 22.22 4.50 -15.74
C GLN A 339 23.50 4.68 -16.57
N GLN A 340 24.34 5.69 -16.26
CA GLN A 340 25.59 5.89 -16.99
C GLN A 340 26.53 4.69 -16.85
N SER A 341 27.15 4.28 -17.96
CA SER A 341 27.92 3.03 -18.04
C SER A 341 29.26 3.04 -17.31
N HIS A 342 29.74 4.21 -16.87
CA HIS A 342 31.01 4.34 -16.14
C HIS A 342 30.88 3.97 -14.65
N TRP A 343 29.65 3.79 -14.14
CA TRP A 343 29.44 3.35 -12.77
C TRP A 343 29.80 1.88 -12.60
N THR A 344 30.56 1.60 -11.56
CA THR A 344 30.99 0.28 -11.11
C THR A 344 30.76 0.16 -9.61
N ASP A 345 30.97 -1.03 -9.03
CA ASP A 345 30.87 -1.16 -7.56
C ASP A 345 31.94 -0.33 -6.82
N SER A 346 33.09 -0.07 -7.46
CA SER A 346 34.18 0.72 -6.86
C SER A 346 33.88 2.22 -6.74
N ASN A 347 32.89 2.75 -7.46
CA ASN A 347 32.49 4.17 -7.40
C ASN A 347 31.01 4.34 -7.04
N LYS A 348 30.40 3.36 -6.35
CA LYS A 348 28.99 3.41 -5.93
C LYS A 348 28.64 4.58 -5.03
N GLU A 349 29.57 5.06 -4.21
CA GLU A 349 29.37 6.24 -3.37
C GLU A 349 29.09 7.48 -4.23
N GLU A 350 29.95 7.69 -5.23
CA GLU A 350 29.83 8.78 -6.19
C GLU A 350 28.58 8.63 -7.04
N ARG A 351 28.25 7.39 -7.46
CA ARG A 351 26.98 7.11 -8.17
C ARG A 351 25.76 7.56 -7.38
N ILE A 352 25.68 7.19 -6.10
CA ILE A 352 24.55 7.54 -5.22
C ILE A 352 24.46 9.05 -5.07
N LYS A 353 25.60 9.70 -4.76
CA LYS A 353 25.67 11.15 -4.58
C LYS A 353 25.27 11.90 -5.84
N ALA A 354 25.90 11.58 -6.98
CA ALA A 354 25.63 12.23 -8.26
C ALA A 354 24.16 12.06 -8.69
N THR A 355 23.57 10.88 -8.46
CA THR A 355 22.16 10.59 -8.73
C THR A 355 21.24 11.51 -7.92
N LEU A 356 21.48 11.61 -6.60
CA LEU A 356 20.66 12.41 -5.70
C LEU A 356 20.84 13.92 -5.94
N ASP A 357 22.08 14.38 -6.06
CA ASP A 357 22.40 15.80 -6.26
C ASP A 357 21.79 16.31 -7.57
N SER A 358 21.90 15.54 -8.66
CA SER A 358 21.33 15.92 -9.95
C SER A 358 19.80 15.96 -9.92
N ALA A 359 19.14 15.01 -9.24
CA ALA A 359 17.69 15.02 -9.09
C ALA A 359 17.21 16.18 -8.22
N ARG A 360 17.87 16.44 -7.08
CA ARG A 360 17.53 17.53 -6.15
C ARG A 360 17.71 18.89 -6.81
N ALA A 361 18.78 19.09 -7.59
CA ALA A 361 19.05 20.33 -8.30
C ALA A 361 17.86 20.77 -9.18
N VAL A 362 17.24 19.85 -9.92
CA VAL A 362 16.08 20.15 -10.80
C VAL A 362 14.91 20.77 -10.03
N VAL A 363 14.57 20.25 -8.85
CA VAL A 363 13.46 20.78 -8.04
C VAL A 363 13.85 22.13 -7.43
N LEU A 364 15.09 22.26 -6.94
CA LEU A 364 15.58 23.49 -6.31
C LEU A 364 15.68 24.65 -7.32
N GLU A 365 16.17 24.40 -8.53
CA GLU A 365 16.20 25.37 -9.62
C GLU A 365 14.78 25.81 -10.02
N GLN A 366 13.85 24.85 -10.17
CA GLN A 366 12.46 25.19 -10.45
C GLN A 366 11.82 26.02 -9.33
N ALA A 367 12.13 25.75 -8.07
CA ALA A 367 11.63 26.53 -6.94
C ALA A 367 12.13 27.98 -6.99
N GLN A 368 13.39 28.21 -7.39
CA GLN A 368 13.93 29.55 -7.60
C GLN A 368 13.24 30.27 -8.77
N LEU A 369 12.86 29.55 -9.83
CA LEU A 369 12.10 30.13 -10.94
C LEU A 369 10.69 30.55 -10.50
N CYS A 370 10.00 29.71 -9.73
CA CYS A 370 8.67 30.02 -9.19
C CYS A 370 8.68 31.25 -8.26
N GLN A 371 9.79 31.51 -7.56
CA GLN A 371 9.95 32.74 -6.75
C GLN A 371 10.08 34.00 -7.60
N LYS A 372 10.52 33.88 -8.86
CA LYS A 372 10.81 35.01 -9.76
C LYS A 372 9.73 35.27 -10.80
N ASP A 373 8.84 34.31 -11.04
CA ASP A 373 7.86 34.37 -12.14
C ASP A 373 6.61 35.24 -11.84
N GLY A 374 6.45 35.72 -10.60
CA GLY A 374 5.34 36.56 -10.17
C GLY A 374 3.98 35.83 -10.06
N LYS A 375 3.94 34.51 -10.26
CA LYS A 375 2.71 33.70 -10.19
C LYS A 375 2.35 33.27 -8.77
N ASN A 376 3.22 33.56 -7.80
CA ASN A 376 3.07 33.17 -6.39
C ASN A 376 2.92 31.66 -6.19
N VAL A 377 3.50 30.83 -7.07
CA VAL A 377 3.58 29.39 -6.85
C VAL A 377 4.73 29.10 -5.88
N ASN A 378 4.44 28.39 -4.81
CA ASN A 378 5.46 27.92 -3.87
C ASN A 378 5.72 26.44 -4.13
N LEU A 379 6.94 26.11 -4.55
CA LEU A 379 7.45 24.75 -4.68
C LEU A 379 8.51 24.52 -3.61
N LYS A 380 8.28 23.52 -2.75
CA LYS A 380 9.24 23.09 -1.73
C LYS A 380 9.54 21.61 -1.90
N LEU A 381 10.81 21.27 -2.05
CA LEU A 381 11.27 19.89 -1.98
C LEU A 381 11.05 19.37 -0.55
N ASP A 382 10.35 18.24 -0.41
CA ASP A 382 10.23 17.54 0.87
C ASP A 382 11.41 16.56 1.00
N TYR A 383 11.53 15.62 0.07
CA TYR A 383 12.72 14.80 -0.08
C TYR A 383 12.88 14.27 -1.50
N ILE A 384 14.12 13.94 -1.86
CA ILE A 384 14.44 12.94 -2.87
C ILE A 384 15.42 11.97 -2.21
N SER A 385 15.09 10.68 -2.27
CA SER A 385 15.81 9.61 -1.61
C SER A 385 16.07 8.46 -2.56
N LEU A 386 17.12 7.72 -2.25
CA LEU A 386 17.49 6.49 -2.93
C LEU A 386 17.46 5.37 -1.88
N ASN A 387 16.61 4.36 -2.10
CA ASN A 387 16.33 3.32 -1.11
C ASN A 387 16.62 1.93 -1.67
N HIS A 388 17.08 1.02 -0.80
CA HIS A 388 17.27 -0.37 -1.14
C HIS A 388 15.92 -1.03 -1.53
N PRO A 389 15.85 -1.83 -2.62
CA PRO A 389 14.58 -2.34 -3.15
C PRO A 389 13.82 -3.26 -2.19
N LYS A 390 14.53 -3.97 -1.31
CA LYS A 390 13.94 -4.91 -0.33
C LYS A 390 13.80 -4.34 1.08
N THR A 391 14.87 -3.78 1.66
CA THR A 391 14.87 -3.28 3.05
C THR A 391 14.30 -1.87 3.18
N LEU A 392 14.17 -1.14 2.07
CA LEU A 392 13.80 0.28 2.02
C LEU A 392 14.74 1.21 2.80
N GLU A 393 15.90 0.72 3.25
CA GLU A 393 16.90 1.55 3.90
C GLU A 393 17.38 2.64 2.94
N ASN A 394 17.56 3.86 3.46
CA ASN A 394 18.09 4.98 2.70
C ASN A 394 19.59 4.75 2.42
N LEU A 395 19.95 4.61 1.15
CA LEU A 395 21.33 4.27 0.74
C LEU A 395 22.32 5.39 1.06
N GLU A 396 21.93 6.67 0.99
CA GLU A 396 22.77 7.81 1.36
C GLU A 396 23.05 7.82 2.88
N GLN A 397 22.04 7.49 3.68
CA GLN A 397 22.18 7.38 5.12
C GLN A 397 23.05 6.18 5.51
N VAL A 398 22.78 5.00 4.94
CA VAL A 398 23.58 3.79 5.18
C VAL A 398 25.04 4.03 4.79
N LEU A 399 25.28 4.70 3.67
CA LEU A 399 26.62 5.08 3.24
C LEU A 399 27.32 5.96 4.29
N THR A 400 26.62 6.97 4.80
CA THR A 400 27.17 7.92 5.79
C THR A 400 27.46 7.24 7.14
N GLU A 401 26.57 6.35 7.59
CA GLU A 401 26.64 5.74 8.92
C GLU A 401 27.49 4.47 8.98
N LYS A 402 27.46 3.66 7.92
CA LYS A 402 28.04 2.30 7.87
C LYS A 402 29.12 2.12 6.79
N GLY A 403 29.34 3.13 5.94
CA GLY A 403 30.34 3.11 4.85
C GLY A 403 29.93 2.29 3.62
N ALA A 404 30.70 2.40 2.53
CA ALA A 404 30.40 1.74 1.25
C ALA A 404 30.24 0.22 1.33
N SER A 405 30.93 -0.46 2.24
CA SER A 405 30.85 -1.91 2.37
C SER A 405 29.45 -2.40 2.80
N ALA A 406 28.64 -1.53 3.43
CA ALA A 406 27.28 -1.84 3.82
C ALA A 406 26.23 -1.54 2.72
N VAL A 407 26.67 -0.98 1.60
CA VAL A 407 25.80 -0.59 0.49
C VAL A 407 25.98 -1.56 -0.68
N ASP A 408 24.89 -2.20 -1.06
CA ASP A 408 24.79 -3.00 -2.28
C ASP A 408 23.88 -2.28 -3.28
N VAL A 409 24.44 -1.95 -4.45
CA VAL A 409 23.72 -1.31 -5.56
C VAL A 409 23.43 -2.29 -6.71
N SER A 410 23.88 -3.54 -6.59
CA SER A 410 23.70 -4.57 -7.62
C SER A 410 22.24 -5.04 -7.72
N GLU A 411 21.49 -4.99 -6.62
CA GLU A 411 20.04 -5.24 -6.62
C GLU A 411 19.22 -4.08 -7.20
N GLY A 412 19.88 -2.97 -7.56
CA GLY A 412 19.21 -1.75 -7.99
C GLY A 412 18.81 -0.84 -6.82
N ALA A 413 17.92 0.11 -7.10
CA ALA A 413 17.46 1.09 -6.12
C ALA A 413 16.09 1.67 -6.47
N ILE A 414 15.37 2.14 -5.45
CA ILE A 414 14.16 2.94 -5.61
C ILE A 414 14.57 4.40 -5.50
N LEU A 415 14.44 5.14 -6.60
CA LEU A 415 14.57 6.59 -6.58
C LEU A 415 13.19 7.20 -6.41
N SER A 416 12.94 7.83 -5.27
CA SER A 416 11.63 8.38 -4.93
C SER A 416 11.75 9.80 -4.43
N GLY A 417 10.67 10.57 -4.54
CA GLY A 417 10.63 11.90 -3.99
C GLY A 417 9.23 12.39 -3.69
N ALA A 418 9.20 13.43 -2.86
CA ALA A 418 8.02 14.19 -2.54
C ALA A 418 8.30 15.69 -2.65
N ALA A 419 7.29 16.44 -3.12
CA ALA A 419 7.35 17.89 -3.22
C ALA A 419 6.01 18.51 -2.81
N LEU A 420 6.08 19.63 -2.11
CA LEU A 420 4.92 20.43 -1.72
C LEU A 420 4.74 21.54 -2.74
N VAL A 421 3.52 21.67 -3.27
CA VAL A 421 3.15 22.74 -4.21
C VAL A 421 1.91 23.46 -3.68
N SER A 422 1.96 24.78 -3.63
CA SER A 422 0.81 25.65 -3.33
C SER A 422 0.88 26.94 -4.17
N GLN A 423 -0.20 27.73 -4.18
CA GLN A 423 -0.21 29.04 -4.84
C GLN A 423 -0.89 30.09 -3.96
N GLY A 424 -0.19 31.21 -3.72
CA GLY A 424 -0.64 32.27 -2.83
C GLY A 424 -0.54 31.93 -1.33
N GLU A 425 -0.76 32.92 -0.47
CA GLU A 425 -0.57 32.80 0.99
C GLU A 425 -1.52 31.79 1.64
N ASN A 426 -2.74 31.65 1.11
CA ASN A 426 -3.78 30.74 1.62
C ASN A 426 -4.06 29.58 0.66
N GLY A 427 -3.16 29.32 -0.28
CA GLY A 427 -3.31 28.25 -1.25
C GLY A 427 -3.31 26.88 -0.59
N LYS A 428 -4.19 25.98 -1.06
CA LYS A 428 -4.19 24.59 -0.62
C LYS A 428 -2.84 23.94 -0.96
N VAL A 429 -2.13 23.44 0.04
CA VAL A 429 -0.87 22.73 -0.16
C VAL A 429 -1.15 21.32 -0.67
N THR A 430 -0.58 21.00 -1.83
CA THR A 430 -0.65 19.68 -2.44
C THR A 430 0.70 19.01 -2.32
N ARG A 431 0.77 17.87 -1.60
CA ARG A 431 1.96 17.04 -1.52
C ARG A 431 1.96 16.00 -2.65
N LEU A 432 2.87 16.18 -3.60
CA LEU A 432 3.11 15.26 -4.71
C LEU A 432 4.09 14.18 -4.28
N ILE A 433 3.90 12.96 -4.76
CA ILE A 433 4.84 11.84 -4.60
C ILE A 433 5.03 11.15 -5.95
N ASP A 434 6.24 10.66 -6.21
CA ASP A 434 6.56 9.87 -7.40
C ASP A 434 7.80 8.99 -7.13
N ASN A 435 8.01 7.97 -7.97
CA ASN A 435 9.18 7.10 -7.91
C ASN A 435 9.53 6.48 -9.26
N LEU A 436 10.78 6.04 -9.37
CA LEU A 436 11.33 5.22 -10.44
C LEU A 436 12.09 4.04 -9.85
N LEU A 437 11.93 2.86 -10.45
CA LEU A 437 12.70 1.66 -10.11
C LEU A 437 13.96 1.64 -10.99
N LEU A 438 15.12 1.49 -10.36
CA LEU A 438 16.42 1.54 -11.03
C LEU A 438 17.07 0.16 -10.98
N GLY A 439 17.16 -0.52 -12.12
CA GLY A 439 17.87 -1.80 -12.21
C GLY A 439 17.09 -3.03 -11.72
N PHE A 440 15.81 -2.89 -11.35
CA PHE A 440 14.96 -4.01 -10.97
C PHE A 440 13.49 -3.79 -11.38
N LYS A 441 12.67 -4.85 -11.26
CA LYS A 441 11.22 -4.84 -11.52
C LYS A 441 10.50 -5.58 -10.39
N LEU A 442 9.22 -5.28 -10.22
CA LEU A 442 8.33 -5.94 -9.26
C LEU A 442 7.20 -6.66 -10.00
#